data_AF-A0RWF9-F1
#
_entry.id   AF-A0RWF9-F1
#
_cell.length_a   1.000
_cell.length_b   1.000
_cell.length_c   1.000
_cell.angle_alpha   90.00
_cell.angle_beta   90.00
_cell.angle_gamma   90.00
#
_symmetry.space_group_name_H-M   'P 1'
#
loop_
_entity.id
_entity.type
_entity.pdbx_description
1 polymer ?
#
loop_
_entity_poly.entity_id
_entity_poly.type
_entity_poly.pdbx_seq_one_letter_code
_entity_poly.pdbx_strand_id
1 'polypeptide(L)'
;MTLEEIMAEKVSAVVYSSHARHVYDISFLHDRGVRINPDMVRAKIRGLYEHEFEPDVFIAKMHEKKKEWIDSLQPFLPRGMVTFDSIAGRVQNIVMDAMD
;
A
#
# COMPACT_ATOMS: atom_id res chain seq x y z
N MET A 1 -4.42 16.95 6.36
CA MET A 1 -4.29 16.00 5.25
C MET A 1 -5.66 15.52 4.83
N THR A 2 -5.94 15.47 3.52
CA THR A 2 -7.15 14.83 2.97
C THR A 2 -7.03 13.30 3.00
N LEU A 3 -8.14 12.58 2.82
CA LEU A 3 -8.10 11.11 2.72
C LEU A 3 -7.28 10.64 1.50
N GLU A 4 -7.31 11.40 0.40
CA GLU A 4 -6.51 11.14 -0.80
C GLU A 4 -5.01 11.35 -0.53
N GLU A 5 -4.64 12.38 0.25
CA GLU A 5 -3.26 12.59 0.70
C GLU A 5 -2.77 11.44 1.58
N ILE A 6 -3.63 10.92 2.46
CA ILE A 6 -3.33 9.76 3.30
C ILE A 6 -3.17 8.52 2.43
N MET A 7 -4.09 8.27 1.49
CA MET A 7 -4.00 7.15 0.55
C MET A 7 -2.68 7.19 -0.23
N ALA A 8 -2.33 8.35 -0.78
CA ALA A 8 -1.09 8.52 -1.53
C ALA A 8 0.16 8.30 -0.65
N GLU A 9 0.12 8.71 0.62
CA GLU A 9 1.19 8.42 1.59
C GLU A 9 1.28 6.92 1.89
N LYS A 10 0.16 6.20 2.01
CA LYS A 10 0.20 4.75 2.26
C LYS A 10 0.74 3.99 1.06
N VAL A 11 0.40 4.38 -0.17
CA VAL A 11 0.98 3.80 -1.39
C VAL A 11 2.49 4.05 -1.43
N SER A 12 2.96 5.28 -1.21
CA SER A 12 4.40 5.54 -1.20
C SER A 12 5.10 4.82 -0.05
N ALA A 13 4.49 4.73 1.13
CA ALA A 13 5.03 4.03 2.31
C ALA A 13 5.20 2.53 2.10
N VAL A 14 4.44 1.91 1.20
CA VAL A 14 4.70 0.53 0.81
C VAL A 14 6.09 0.38 0.19
N VAL A 15 6.61 1.40 -0.51
CA VAL A 15 7.94 1.32 -1.14
C VAL A 15 9.06 1.53 -0.11
N TYR A 16 8.93 2.49 0.80
CA TYR A 16 10.06 2.91 1.65
C TYR A 16 10.01 2.41 3.10
N SER A 17 8.85 1.97 3.59
CA SER A 17 8.69 1.54 4.98
C SER A 17 8.69 0.03 5.12
N SER A 18 9.05 -0.47 6.31
CA SER A 18 8.97 -1.89 6.66
C SER A 18 7.59 -2.32 7.17
N HIS A 19 6.69 -1.39 7.50
CA HIS A 19 5.41 -1.71 8.12
C HIS A 19 4.41 -2.30 7.11
N ALA A 20 3.88 -3.51 7.38
CA ALA A 20 2.87 -4.15 6.56
C ALA A 20 1.49 -3.50 6.69
N ARG A 21 1.26 -2.70 7.74
CA ARG A 21 0.01 -1.94 7.94
C ARG A 21 -0.35 -1.08 6.75
N HIS A 22 0.64 -0.53 6.04
CA HIS A 22 0.39 0.27 4.84
C HIS A 22 -0.35 -0.51 3.75
N VAL A 23 -0.05 -1.80 3.59
CA VAL A 23 -0.73 -2.68 2.62
C VAL A 23 -2.20 -2.84 3.01
N TYR A 24 -2.48 -3.07 4.29
CA TYR A 24 -3.85 -3.13 4.80
C TYR A 24 -4.59 -1.79 4.69
N ASP A 25 -3.93 -0.68 5.05
CA ASP A 25 -4.50 0.66 5.03
C ASP A 25 -4.98 1.06 3.64
N ILE A 26 -4.22 0.72 2.58
CA ILE A 26 -4.63 0.97 1.18
C ILE A 26 -5.94 0.26 0.88
N SER A 27 -6.02 -1.05 1.17
CA SER A 27 -7.26 -1.81 0.97
C SER A 27 -8.43 -1.21 1.77
N PHE A 28 -8.19 -0.86 3.03
CA PHE A 28 -9.21 -0.32 3.93
C PHE A 28 -9.76 1.05 3.52
N LEU A 29 -8.88 1.93 3.01
CA LEU A 29 -9.24 3.24 2.49
C LEU A 29 -10.00 3.11 1.17
N HIS A 30 -9.54 2.21 0.30
CA HIS A 30 -10.20 1.93 -0.97
C HIS A 30 -11.65 1.43 -0.75
N ASP A 31 -11.85 0.55 0.23
CA ASP A 31 -13.18 0.04 0.60
C ASP A 31 -14.13 1.14 1.13
N ARG A 32 -13.59 2.30 1.53
CA ARG A 32 -14.34 3.49 1.94
C ARG A 32 -14.53 4.51 0.82
N GLY A 33 -14.21 4.13 -0.42
CA GLY A 33 -14.36 4.97 -1.60
C GLY A 33 -13.26 6.01 -1.78
N VAL A 34 -12.16 5.92 -1.02
CA VAL A 34 -11.00 6.79 -1.23
C VAL A 34 -10.25 6.30 -2.45
N ARG A 35 -10.15 7.15 -3.48
CA ARG A 35 -9.44 6.84 -4.72
C ARG A 35 -7.96 7.18 -4.60
N ILE A 36 -7.14 6.44 -5.35
CA ILE A 36 -5.74 6.81 -5.52
C ILE A 36 -5.68 7.97 -6.52
N ASN A 37 -4.97 9.03 -6.13
CA ASN A 37 -4.57 10.10 -7.04
C ASN A 37 -3.12 9.84 -7.50
N PRO A 38 -2.89 9.48 -8.77
CA PRO A 38 -1.58 9.07 -9.24
C PRO A 38 -0.54 10.18 -9.17
N ASP A 39 -0.95 11.42 -9.45
CA ASP A 39 -0.05 12.58 -9.39
C ASP A 39 0.48 12.80 -7.98
N MET A 40 -0.36 12.57 -6.97
CA MET A 40 0.03 12.69 -5.57
C MET A 40 0.97 11.57 -5.14
N VAL A 41 0.74 10.35 -5.61
CA VAL A 41 1.64 9.22 -5.37
C VAL A 41 3.00 9.49 -6.00
N ARG A 42 3.03 9.87 -7.28
CA ARG A 42 4.27 10.19 -8.01
C ARG A 42 5.02 11.34 -7.33
N ALA A 43 4.33 12.42 -6.95
CA ALA A 43 4.92 13.54 -6.24
C ALA A 43 5.56 13.11 -4.90
N LYS A 44 4.89 12.25 -4.13
CA LYS A 44 5.42 11.74 -2.86
C LYS A 44 6.63 10.83 -3.06
N ILE A 45 6.62 9.95 -4.07
CA ILE A 45 7.74 9.04 -4.35
C ILE A 45 8.96 9.83 -4.83
N ARG A 46 8.78 10.75 -5.79
CA ARG A 46 9.86 11.64 -6.27
C ARG A 46 10.46 12.44 -5.12
N GLY A 47 9.62 13.00 -4.24
CA GLY A 47 10.07 13.78 -3.09
C GLY A 47 10.84 12.98 -2.03
N LEU A 48 10.73 11.65 -2.05
CA LEU A 48 11.42 10.77 -1.09
C LEU A 48 12.65 10.06 -1.69
N TYR A 49 12.66 9.82 -3.01
CA TYR A 49 13.63 8.91 -3.63
C TYR A 49 14.25 9.44 -4.93
N GLU A 50 13.88 10.63 -5.44
CA GLU A 50 14.30 11.13 -6.78
C GLU A 50 13.96 10.18 -7.97
N HIS A 51 13.23 9.10 -7.71
CA HIS A 51 12.83 8.10 -8.69
C HIS A 51 11.31 8.17 -8.97
N GLU A 52 10.90 7.57 -10.09
CA GLU A 52 9.49 7.42 -10.45
C GLU A 52 8.85 6.22 -9.73
N PHE A 53 7.52 6.16 -9.77
CA PHE A 53 6.82 4.94 -9.39
C PHE A 53 7.15 3.82 -10.38
N GLU A 54 7.73 2.74 -9.88
CA GLU A 54 8.05 1.53 -10.64
C GLU A 54 7.18 0.37 -10.13
N PRO A 55 6.27 -0.19 -10.97
CA PRO A 55 5.37 -1.27 -10.59
C PRO A 55 6.07 -2.48 -9.94
N ASP A 56 7.15 -2.95 -10.55
CA ASP A 56 7.89 -4.13 -10.08
C ASP A 56 8.53 -3.88 -8.71
N VAL A 57 9.04 -2.67 -8.48
CA VAL A 57 9.61 -2.26 -7.19
C VAL A 57 8.53 -2.23 -6.12
N PHE A 58 7.36 -1.65 -6.43
CA PHE A 58 6.23 -1.62 -5.50
C PHE A 58 5.80 -3.03 -5.10
N ILE A 59 5.63 -3.93 -6.08
CA ILE A 59 5.22 -5.32 -5.84
C ILE A 59 6.26 -6.04 -4.98
N ALA A 60 7.55 -5.94 -5.32
CA ALA A 60 8.62 -6.54 -4.52
C ALA A 60 8.61 -6.04 -3.08
N LYS A 61 8.52 -4.71 -2.88
CA LYS A 61 8.49 -4.08 -1.54
C LYS A 61 7.24 -4.40 -0.74
N MET A 62 6.12 -4.61 -1.42
CA MET A 62 4.90 -5.11 -0.79
C MET A 62 5.12 -6.53 -0.26
N HIS A 63 5.68 -7.44 -1.06
CA HIS A 63 5.90 -8.83 -0.66
C HIS A 63 6.92 -9.00 0.47
N GLU A 64 7.93 -8.12 0.57
CA GLU A 64 8.86 -8.07 1.71
C GLU A 64 8.14 -7.92 3.07
N LYS A 65 6.93 -7.34 3.08
CA LYS A 65 6.16 -7.08 4.31
C LYS A 65 5.40 -8.29 4.84
N LYS A 66 5.42 -9.43 4.15
CA LYS A 66 4.70 -10.65 4.57
C LYS A 66 5.08 -11.10 5.97
N LYS A 67 6.36 -11.00 6.33
CA LYS A 67 6.82 -11.36 7.68
C LYS A 67 6.26 -10.41 8.74
N GLU A 68 6.40 -9.10 8.55
CA GLU A 68 5.90 -8.11 9.50
C GLU A 68 4.37 -8.19 9.64
N TRP A 69 3.66 -8.50 8.55
CA TRP A 69 2.22 -8.76 8.58
C TRP A 69 1.87 -9.83 9.61
N ILE A 70 2.52 -11.00 9.53
CA ILE A 70 2.27 -12.14 10.41
C ILE A 70 2.64 -11.80 11.85
N ASP A 71 3.81 -11.18 12.03
CA ASP A 71 4.37 -10.94 13.35
C ASP A 71 3.67 -9.78 14.11
N SER A 72 3.23 -8.74 13.40
CA SER A 72 2.89 -7.43 14.01
C SER A 72 1.53 -6.84 13.62
N LEU A 73 0.88 -7.34 12.57
CA LEU A 73 -0.45 -6.86 12.16
C LEU A 73 -1.54 -7.91 12.37
N GLN A 74 -1.31 -9.14 11.93
CA GLN A 74 -2.28 -10.24 11.98
C GLN A 74 -2.89 -10.46 13.39
N PRO A 75 -2.16 -10.31 14.52
CA PRO A 75 -2.76 -10.43 15.86
C PRO A 75 -3.88 -9.41 16.15
N PHE A 76 -3.90 -8.28 15.45
CA PHE A 76 -4.88 -7.20 15.63
C PHE A 76 -6.03 -7.26 14.63
N LEU A 77 -5.95 -8.13 13.62
CA LEU A 77 -7.00 -8.32 12.64
C LEU A 77 -8.02 -9.37 13.10
N PRO A 78 -9.29 -9.30 12.65
CA PRO A 78 -10.26 -10.35 12.90
C PRO A 78 -9.71 -11.73 12.48
N ARG A 79 -9.65 -12.67 13.43
CA ARG A 79 -8.99 -13.98 13.20
C ARG A 79 -9.60 -14.69 12.00
N GLY A 80 -8.73 -15.17 11.10
CA GLY A 80 -9.10 -16.06 10.00
C GLY A 80 -9.78 -15.40 8.79
N MET A 81 -10.06 -14.09 8.82
CA MET A 81 -10.74 -13.41 7.71
C MET A 81 -9.82 -12.76 6.69
N VAL A 82 -8.57 -12.44 7.05
CA VAL A 82 -7.69 -11.62 6.22
C VAL A 82 -6.30 -12.24 6.15
N THR A 83 -5.91 -12.75 4.98
CA THR A 83 -4.55 -13.24 4.74
C THR A 83 -3.71 -12.17 4.04
N PHE A 84 -2.40 -12.16 4.28
CA PHE A 84 -1.49 -11.26 3.57
C PHE A 84 -1.65 -11.40 2.05
N ASP A 85 -1.65 -12.63 1.54
CA ASP A 85 -1.70 -12.88 0.09
C ASP A 85 -3.01 -12.36 -0.55
N SER A 86 -4.15 -12.48 0.16
CA SER A 86 -5.44 -11.94 -0.31
C SER A 86 -5.44 -10.41 -0.40
N ILE A 87 -4.87 -9.73 0.59
CA ILE A 87 -4.83 -8.26 0.62
C ILE A 87 -3.76 -7.74 -0.33
N ALA A 88 -2.59 -8.37 -0.38
CA ALA A 88 -1.53 -8.02 -1.31
C ALA A 88 -2.01 -8.10 -2.76
N GLY A 89 -2.69 -9.20 -3.16
CA GLY A 89 -3.26 -9.31 -4.50
C GLY A 89 -4.31 -8.24 -4.80
N ARG A 90 -5.17 -7.92 -3.83
CA ARG A 90 -6.16 -6.83 -3.97
C ARG A 90 -5.49 -5.47 -4.12
N VAL A 91 -4.50 -5.17 -3.27
CA VAL A 91 -3.76 -3.90 -3.28
C VAL A 91 -2.96 -3.75 -4.56
N GLN A 92 -2.32 -4.82 -5.03
CA GLN A 92 -1.65 -4.82 -6.33
C GLN A 92 -2.61 -4.39 -7.43
N ASN A 93 -3.78 -5.01 -7.55
CA ASN A 93 -4.77 -4.62 -8.57
C ASN A 93 -5.19 -3.16 -8.42
N ILE A 94 -5.58 -2.72 -7.23
CA ILE A 94 -6.02 -1.34 -6.96
C ILE A 94 -4.95 -0.33 -7.37
N VAL A 95 -3.69 -0.59 -7.03
CA VAL A 95 -2.59 0.33 -7.30
C VAL A 95 -2.21 0.29 -8.77
N MET A 96 -2.13 -0.87 -9.41
CA MET A 96 -1.81 -0.95 -10.85
C MET A 96 -2.89 -0.28 -11.69
N ASP A 97 -4.17 -0.58 -11.43
CA ASP A 97 -5.30 0.02 -12.14
C ASP A 97 -5.32 1.56 -12.03
N ALA A 98 -4.80 2.11 -10.93
CA ALA A 98 -4.73 3.54 -10.72
C ALA A 98 -3.45 4.18 -11.29
N MET A 99 -2.34 3.43 -11.36
CA MET A 99 -1.02 3.96 -11.69
C MET A 99 -0.60 3.74 -13.15
N ASP A 100 -1.41 3.03 -13.94
CA ASP A 100 -1.38 3.00 -15.41
C ASP A 100 -1.41 4.42 -16.02
#